data_AF-A0A1V4AVN5-F1
#
_entry.id   AF-A0A1V4AVN5-F1
#
_cell.length_a   1.000
_cell.length_b   1.000
_cell.length_c   1.000
_cell.angle_alpha   90.00
_cell.angle_beta   90.00
_cell.angle_gamma   90.00
#
_symmetry.space_group_name_H-M   'P 1'
#
loop_
_entity.id
_entity.type
_entity.pdbx_description
1 polymer ?
#
loop_
_entity_poly.entity_id
_entity_poly.type
_entity_poly.pdbx_seq_one_letter_code
_entity_poly.pdbx_strand_id
1 'polypeptide(L)' 'MQKFILTREDRIHTLLNFIAGKLSLSKKKAKQLLDHRRVFVNKKRIWIASYQLKEGDFIEIHEEETGSSTFQKKCRPVSR' A
#
# COMPACT_ATOMS: atom_id res chain seq x y z
N MET A 1 -5.89 8.83 9.84
CA MET A 1 -4.48 8.73 9.41
C MET A 1 -3.91 7.41 9.90
N GLN A 2 -3.30 6.61 9.03
CA GLN A 2 -2.73 5.30 9.38
C GLN A 2 -1.23 5.29 9.13
N LYS A 3 -0.48 4.64 10.04
CA LYS A 3 0.98 4.57 10.00
C LYS A 3 1.41 3.10 9.96
N PHE A 4 2.32 2.80 9.05
CA PHE A 4 2.87 1.47 8.85
C PHE A 4 4.39 1.53 8.90
N ILE A 5 5.01 0.45 9.36
CA ILE A 5 6.45 0.26 9.37
C ILE A 5 6.74 -0.93 8.47
N LEU A 6 7.65 -0.77 7.51
CA LEU A 6 8.07 -1.89 6.68
C LEU A 6 8.96 -2.83 7.51
N THR A 7 8.54 -4.08 7.65
CA THR A 7 9.36 -5.12 8.28
C THR A 7 10.06 -5.95 7.21
N ARG A 8 11.20 -6.53 7.59
CA ARG A 8 12.07 -7.40 6.76
C ARG A 8 11.39 -8.65 6.16
N GLU A 9 10.18 -8.99 6.58
CA GLU A 9 9.42 -10.16 6.09
C GLU A 9 8.66 -9.87 4.77
N ASP A 10 8.47 -8.60 4.43
CA ASP A 10 7.83 -8.19 3.18
C ASP A 10 8.79 -8.42 1.99
N ARG A 11 8.72 -9.61 1.38
CA ARG A 11 9.47 -9.96 0.15
C ARG A 11 9.12 -9.09 -1.06
N ILE A 12 8.08 -8.27 -0.98
CA ILE A 12 7.59 -7.42 -2.07
C ILE A 12 7.80 -5.95 -1.69
N HIS A 13 8.86 -5.36 -2.23
CA HIS A 13 9.31 -4.01 -1.88
C HIS A 13 8.54 -2.87 -2.60
N THR A 14 7.61 -3.15 -3.50
CA THR A 14 6.92 -2.07 -4.23
C THR A 14 5.85 -1.40 -3.37
N LEU A 15 5.87 -0.07 -3.30
CA LEU A 15 4.92 0.74 -2.54
C LEU A 15 3.45 0.40 -2.84
N LEU A 16 3.10 0.23 -4.12
CA LEU A 16 1.73 -0.14 -4.50
C LEU A 16 1.29 -1.49 -3.89
N ASN A 17 2.16 -2.50 -3.96
CA ASN A 17 1.81 -3.82 -3.43
C ASN A 17 1.82 -3.84 -1.90
N PHE A 18 2.71 -3.08 -1.28
CA PHE A 18 2.72 -2.90 0.17
C PHE A 18 1.42 -2.28 0.67
N ILE A 19 0.96 -1.19 0.03
CA ILE A 19 -0.31 -0.53 0.38
C ILE A 19 -1.49 -1.48 0.14
N ALA A 20 -1.52 -2.16 -1.01
CA ALA A 20 -2.56 -3.13 -1.33
C ALA A 20 -2.60 -4.28 -0.31
N GLY A 21 -1.45 -4.80 0.11
CA GLY A 21 -1.33 -5.86 1.11
C GLY A 21 -1.73 -5.40 2.52
N LYS A 22 -1.20 -4.27 2.99
CA LYS A 22 -1.47 -3.76 4.35
C LYS A 22 -2.90 -3.30 4.55
N LEU A 23 -3.48 -2.63 3.56
CA LEU A 23 -4.87 -2.17 3.62
C LEU A 23 -5.86 -3.22 3.08
N SER A 24 -5.38 -4.39 2.63
CA SER A 24 -6.20 -5.40 1.94
C SER A 24 -7.03 -4.81 0.78
N LEU A 25 -6.44 -3.83 0.07
CA LEU A 25 -7.07 -3.12 -1.03
C LEU A 25 -6.66 -3.72 -2.38
N SER A 26 -7.52 -3.51 -3.39
CA SER A 26 -7.15 -3.81 -4.76
C SER A 26 -6.05 -2.85 -5.25
N LYS A 27 -5.17 -3.33 -6.13
CA LYS A 27 -4.08 -2.55 -6.75
C LYS A 27 -4.58 -1.23 -7.38
N LYS A 28 -5.81 -1.22 -7.91
CA LYS A 28 -6.46 -0.02 -8.46
C LYS A 28 -6.70 1.05 -7.39
N LYS A 29 -7.23 0.67 -6.22
CA LYS A 29 -7.44 1.60 -5.09
C LYS A 29 -6.10 2.10 -4.53
N ALA A 30 -5.12 1.22 -4.38
CA ALA A 30 -3.78 1.63 -3.98
C ALA A 30 -3.15 2.63 -4.97
N LYS A 31 -3.37 2.43 -6.27
CA LYS A 31 -2.95 3.38 -7.31
C LYS A 31 -3.67 4.73 -7.19
N GLN A 32 -4.98 4.75 -6.92
CA GLN A 32 -5.71 6.00 -6.69
C GLN A 32 -5.17 6.77 -5.48
N LEU A 33 -4.87 6.08 -4.37
CA LEU A 33 -4.25 6.73 -3.20
C LEU A 33 -2.91 7.41 -3.54
N LEU A 34 -2.11 6.75 -4.38
CA LEU A 34 -0.85 7.30 -4.89
C LEU A 34 -1.09 8.49 -5.83
N ASP A 35 -2.05 8.38 -6.74
CA ASP A 35 -2.42 9.44 -7.70
C ASP A 35 -2.88 10.72 -6.98
N HIS A 36 -3.69 10.55 -5.92
CA HIS A 36 -4.09 11.64 -5.02
C HIS A 36 -2.97 12.13 -4.09
N ARG A 37 -1.75 11.59 -4.17
CA ARG A 37 -0.56 11.98 -3.39
C ARG A 37 -0.78 11.95 -1.88
N ARG A 38 -1.59 11.01 -1.40
CA ARG A 38 -1.97 10.86 0.03
C ARG A 38 -1.03 9.94 0.81
N VAL A 39 0.02 9.47 0.16
CA VAL A 39 1.00 8.54 0.71
C VAL A 39 2.29 9.30 1.00
N PHE A 40 2.77 9.13 2.23
CA PHE A 40 4.02 9.68 2.70
C PHE A 40 4.94 8.53 3.11
N VAL A 41 6.19 8.58 2.68
CA VAL A 41 7.23 7.63 3.08
C VAL A 41 8.33 8.45 3.74
N ASN A 42 8.63 8.16 4.99
CA ASN A 42 9.61 8.88 5.81
C ASN A 42 9.40 10.40 5.74
N LYS A 43 8.14 10.84 5.94
CA LYS A 43 7.69 12.25 5.85
C LYS A 43 7.79 12.90 4.45
N LYS A 44 8.11 12.14 3.40
CA LYS A 44 8.15 12.63 2.00
C LYS A 44 6.92 12.14 1.23
N ARG A 45 6.27 13.00 0.45
CA ARG A 45 5.17 12.59 -0.44
C ARG A 45 5.70 11.76 -1.60
N ILE A 46 5.26 10.51 -1.69
CA ILE A 46 5.65 9.59 -2.76
C ILE A 46 4.38 9.08 -3.46
N TRP A 47 4.28 9.34 -4.75
CA TRP A 47 3.18 8.86 -5.61
C TRP A 47 3.62 7.82 -6.65
N ILE A 48 4.88 7.38 -6.59
CA ILE A 48 5.46 6.45 -7.56
C ILE A 48 5.06 5.02 -7.15
N ALA A 49 4.22 4.37 -7.96
CA ALA A 49 3.73 3.01 -7.68
C ALA A 49 4.85 1.96 -7.59
N SER A 50 5.88 2.09 -8.43
CA SER A 50 7.05 1.22 -8.47
C SER A 50 8.15 1.64 -7.48
N TYR A 51 7.85 2.53 -6.53
CA TYR A 51 8.82 2.93 -5.52
C TYR A 51 9.24 1.71 -4.68
N GLN A 52 10.54 1.50 -4.56
CA GLN A 52 11.12 0.43 -3.73
C GLN A 52 11.26 0.92 -2.30
N LEU A 53 10.47 0.34 -1.41
CA LEU A 53 10.53 0.52 0.03
C LEU A 53 11.70 -0.26 0.62
N LYS A 54 12.36 0.34 1.60
CA LYS A 54 13.44 -0.27 2.38
C LYS A 54 12.96 -0.60 3.78
N GLU A 55 13.59 -1.59 4.41
CA GLU A 55 13.22 -1.95 5.79
C GLU A 55 13.36 -0.73 6.71
N GLY A 56 12.42 -0.57 7.62
CA GLY A 56 12.39 0.59 8.52
C GLY A 56 11.85 1.88 7.89
N ASP A 57 11.42 1.88 6.63
CA ASP A 57 10.65 3.01 6.08
C ASP A 57 9.32 3.15 6.82
N PHE A 58 9.02 4.38 7.24
CA PHE A 58 7.74 4.77 7.85
C PHE A 58 6.78 5.24 6.78
N ILE A 59 5.64 4.58 6.65
CA ILE A 59 4.66 4.88 5.62
C ILE A 59 3.41 5.43 6.30
N GLU A 60 3.06 6.67 5.99
CA GLU A 60 1.89 7.36 6.51
C GLU A 60 0.88 7.54 5.37
N ILE A 61 -0.35 7.09 5.60
CA ILE A 61 -1.43 7.14 4.61
C ILE A 61 -2.58 7.96 5.19
N HIS A 62 -2.98 8.98 4.43
CA HIS A 62 -4.13 9.82 4.73
C HIS A 62 -5.30 9.33 3.89
N GLU A 63 -6.04 8.33 4.39
CA GLU A 63 -7.24 7.83 3.71
C GLU A 63 -8.39 8.86 3.78
N GLU A 64 -9.24 8.92 2.75
CA GLU A 64 -10.57 9.53 2.88
C GLU A 64 -11.51 8.50 3.50
N GLU A 65 -12.19 8.87 4.56
CA GLU A 65 -13.39 8.14 4.99
C GLU A 65 -14.52 8.36 3.97
N THR A 66 -14.40 7.74 2.81
CA THR A 66 -15.51 7.67 1.84
C THR A 66 -15.85 6.20 1.69
N GLY A 67 -16.91 5.84 2.41
CA GLY A 67 -17.32 4.49 2.72
C GLY A 67 -17.54 3.57 1.53
N SER A 68 -17.66 2.29 1.88
CA SER A 68 -18.37 1.24 1.13
C SER A 68 -17.93 1.03 -0.32
N SER A 69 -17.17 -0.03 -0.57
CA SER A 69 -17.45 -0.97 -1.67
C SER A 69 -16.53 -2.18 -1.55
N THR A 70 -17.13 -3.24 -1.04
CA THR A 70 -16.73 -4.65 -1.14
C THR A 70 -15.94 -4.95 -2.41
N PHE A 71 -14.67 -5.32 -2.27
CA PHE A 71 -13.98 -6.10 -3.30
C PHE A 71 -13.26 -7.27 -2.65
N GLN A 72 -14.08 -8.25 -2.30
CA GLN A 72 -13.62 -9.61 -2.14
C GLN A 72 -12.89 -10.09 -3.40
N LYS A 73 -12.02 -11.08 -3.18
CA LYS A 73 -11.60 -12.16 -4.08
C LYS A 73 -10.13 -12.15 -4.50
N LYS A 74 -9.41 -12.99 -3.74
CA LYS A 74 -8.81 -14.25 -4.19
C LYS A 74 -7.41 -14.14 -4.78
N CYS A 75 -6.42 -14.35 -3.94
CA CYS A 75 -5.15 -14.93 -4.39
C CYS A 75 -5.21 -16.44 -4.16
N ARG A 76 -5.10 -17.16 -5.28
CA ARG A 76 -5.14 -18.62 -5.39
C ARG A 76 -4.01 -19.27 -4.57
N PRO A 77 -4.20 -20.47 -4.01
CA PRO A 77 -3.07 -21.30 -3.62
C PRO A 77 -2.26 -21.61 -4.89
N VAL A 78 -0.95 -21.36 -4.85
CA VAL A 78 -0.04 -21.88 -5.88
C VAL A 78 0.10 -23.36 -5.60
N SER A 79 -0.60 -24.17 -6.39
CA SER A 79 -0.38 -25.60 -6.50
C SER A 79 1.03 -25.85 -7.02
N ARG A 80 1.75 -26.73 -6.35
CA ARG A 80 2.76 -27.58 -6.98
C ARG A 80 2.53 -29.01 -6.53
#